data_AF-A0A356BE33-F1
#
_entry.id   AF-A0A356BE33-F1
#
_cell.length_a   1.000
_cell.length_b   1.000
_cell.length_c   1.000
_cell.angle_alpha   90.00
_cell.angle_beta   90.00
_cell.angle_gamma   90.00
#
_symmetry.space_group_name_H-M   'P 1'
#
loop_
_entity.id
_entity.type
_entity.pdbx_description
1 polymer ?
#
loop_
_entity_poly.entity_id
_entity_poly.type
_entity_poly.pdbx_seq_one_letter_code
_entity_poly.pdbx_strand_id
1 'polypeptide(L)'
;DWERWLDQLNAAGVLADNCQTVAYTYIGKELTWPIYGKATIGKAKEDLDRAASAITDKLSAKKGKAYVASLKALVTQASSAIPIMPLYISLLYRVMKEEGTHEGCIEQINGLFRQGLYSDAPLMDDAGRLRMDGKELSEHIQQAVKDLWGQVTTDTIDTLTDYKGYHNEFLRLFGFGYNHVDYDADVSPMVPLHNIAG
;
A
#
# COMPACT_ATOMS: atom_id res chain seq x y z
N ASP A 1 6.26 -9.07 -15.13
CA ASP A 1 5.01 -8.64 -15.80
C ASP A 1 5.00 -7.15 -16.08
N TRP A 2 5.30 -6.30 -15.08
CA TRP A 2 5.40 -4.84 -15.27
C TRP A 2 6.26 -4.44 -16.49
N GLU A 3 7.48 -4.96 -16.62
CA GLU A 3 8.33 -4.73 -17.80
C GLU A 3 7.66 -5.12 -19.12
N ARG A 4 6.99 -6.28 -19.14
CA ARG A 4 6.31 -6.81 -20.33
C ARG A 4 5.16 -5.89 -20.76
N TRP A 5 4.39 -5.34 -19.82
CA TRP A 5 3.36 -4.34 -20.12
C TRP A 5 3.97 -3.10 -20.79
N LEU A 6 5.03 -2.56 -20.23
CA LEU A 6 5.67 -1.35 -20.78
C LEU A 6 6.35 -1.63 -22.12
N ASP A 7 6.94 -2.81 -22.32
CA ASP A 7 7.49 -3.23 -23.61
C ASP A 7 6.40 -3.28 -24.69
N GLN A 8 5.24 -3.87 -24.39
CA GLN A 8 4.12 -3.97 -25.34
C GLN A 8 3.49 -2.62 -25.64
N LEU A 9 3.26 -1.79 -24.63
CA LEU A 9 2.72 -0.43 -24.81
C LEU A 9 3.69 0.46 -25.61
N ASN A 10 4.99 0.35 -25.34
CA ASN A 10 6.00 1.08 -26.09
C ASN A 10 6.08 0.62 -27.55
N ALA A 11 6.07 -0.69 -27.79
CA ALA A 11 6.09 -1.27 -29.14
C ALA A 11 4.85 -0.89 -29.96
N ALA A 12 3.69 -0.76 -29.31
CA ALA A 12 2.46 -0.28 -29.93
C ALA A 12 2.45 1.25 -30.17
N GLY A 13 3.45 1.99 -29.68
CA GLY A 13 3.55 3.44 -29.86
C GLY A 13 2.55 4.26 -29.05
N VAL A 14 1.92 3.66 -28.03
CA VAL A 14 0.86 4.30 -27.22
C VAL A 14 1.37 4.98 -25.95
N LEU A 15 2.68 4.94 -25.68
CA LEU A 15 3.31 5.69 -24.61
C LEU A 15 3.68 7.11 -25.08
N ALA A 16 3.10 8.11 -24.42
CA ALA A 16 3.41 9.51 -24.61
C ALA A 16 4.83 9.86 -24.12
N ASP A 17 5.37 10.99 -24.58
CA ASP A 17 6.62 11.52 -24.06
C ASP A 17 6.45 11.98 -22.60
N ASN A 18 7.52 11.82 -21.81
CA ASN A 18 7.57 12.06 -20.37
C ASN A 18 6.59 11.19 -19.56
N CYS A 19 6.20 10.02 -20.09
CA CYS A 19 5.31 9.11 -19.37
C CYS A 19 5.94 8.64 -18.06
N GLN A 20 5.11 8.52 -17.03
CA GLN A 20 5.50 7.95 -15.75
C GLN A 20 4.76 6.63 -15.52
N THR A 21 5.44 5.66 -14.94
CA THR A 21 4.83 4.42 -14.44
C THR A 21 5.29 4.16 -13.02
N VAL A 22 4.42 3.62 -12.18
CA VAL A 22 4.73 3.35 -10.78
C VAL A 22 4.25 1.97 -10.38
N ALA A 23 5.08 1.25 -9.64
CA ALA A 23 4.70 0.01 -8.99
C ALA A 23 4.73 0.19 -7.46
N TYR A 24 3.73 -0.34 -6.78
CA TYR A 24 3.64 -0.26 -5.32
C TYR A 24 4.41 -1.40 -4.66
N THR A 25 5.09 -1.06 -3.57
CA THR A 25 5.76 -2.03 -2.69
C THR A 25 5.46 -1.70 -1.23
N TYR A 26 5.74 -2.63 -0.34
CA TYR A 26 5.67 -2.45 1.11
C TYR A 26 6.97 -2.95 1.71
N ILE A 27 7.72 -2.09 2.41
CA ILE A 27 9.00 -2.47 3.03
C ILE A 27 8.78 -3.00 4.45
N GLY A 28 8.06 -2.23 5.29
CA GLY A 28 7.86 -2.53 6.70
C GLY A 28 9.13 -2.42 7.56
N LYS A 29 9.02 -2.74 8.86
CA LYS A 29 10.15 -2.75 9.81
C LYS A 29 10.28 -4.10 10.53
N GLU A 30 11.10 -4.13 11.58
CA GLU A 30 11.54 -5.29 12.36
C GLU A 30 10.45 -6.35 12.60
N LEU A 31 9.27 -5.95 13.09
CA LEU A 31 8.16 -6.88 13.39
C LEU A 31 7.62 -7.63 12.16
N THR A 32 7.75 -7.02 10.98
CA THR A 32 7.23 -7.56 9.72
C THR A 32 8.31 -8.19 8.84
N TRP A 33 9.59 -7.93 9.12
CA TRP A 33 10.72 -8.46 8.34
C TRP A 33 10.81 -9.99 8.25
N PRO A 34 10.40 -10.80 9.25
CA PRO A 34 10.38 -12.25 9.09
C PRO A 34 9.52 -12.71 7.90
N ILE A 35 8.48 -11.96 7.55
CA ILE A 35 7.60 -12.23 6.41
C ILE A 35 8.05 -11.46 5.17
N TYR A 36 8.47 -10.20 5.33
CA TYR A 36 8.66 -9.26 4.22
C TYR A 36 10.12 -8.97 3.83
N GLY A 37 11.08 -9.18 4.71
CA GLY A 37 12.45 -8.69 4.59
C GLY A 37 13.47 -9.72 4.13
N LYS A 38 13.32 -11.00 4.49
CA LYS A 38 14.29 -12.07 4.13
C LYS A 38 13.67 -13.32 3.48
N ALA A 39 12.35 -13.33 3.27
CA ALA A 39 11.66 -14.42 2.58
C ALA A 39 11.61 -14.20 1.06
N THR A 40 10.96 -15.11 0.32
CA THR A 40 10.78 -15.06 -1.14
C THR A 40 10.26 -13.73 -1.66
N ILE A 41 9.41 -13.04 -0.87
CA ILE A 41 8.88 -11.71 -1.23
C ILE A 41 9.96 -10.61 -1.22
N GLY A 42 11.03 -10.74 -0.43
CA GLY A 42 12.16 -9.81 -0.46
C GLY A 42 12.89 -9.84 -1.82
N LYS A 43 13.05 -11.04 -2.41
CA LYS A 43 13.61 -11.19 -3.76
C LYS A 43 12.73 -10.60 -4.85
N ALA A 44 11.41 -10.69 -4.68
CA ALA A 44 10.48 -10.03 -5.59
C ALA A 44 10.59 -8.48 -5.53
N LYS A 45 10.92 -7.91 -4.38
CA LYS A 45 11.16 -6.46 -4.25
C LYS A 45 12.46 -6.02 -4.91
N GLU A 46 13.54 -6.77 -4.70
CA GLU A 46 14.81 -6.53 -5.42
C GLU A 46 14.59 -6.59 -6.95
N ASP A 47 13.77 -7.54 -7.42
CA ASP A 47 13.39 -7.62 -8.83
C ASP A 47 12.57 -6.41 -9.29
N LEU A 48 11.72 -5.86 -8.43
CA LEU A 48 10.94 -4.66 -8.73
C LEU A 48 11.83 -3.42 -8.92
N ASP A 49 12.87 -3.28 -8.09
CA ASP A 49 13.85 -2.19 -8.23
C ASP A 49 14.67 -2.33 -9.52
N ARG A 50 15.13 -3.56 -9.81
CA ARG A 50 15.79 -3.90 -11.08
C ARG A 50 14.88 -3.56 -12.28
N ALA A 51 13.61 -3.96 -12.22
CA ALA A 51 12.62 -3.71 -13.26
C ALA A 51 12.40 -2.21 -13.48
N ALA A 52 12.30 -1.40 -12.41
CA ALA A 52 12.14 0.04 -12.52
C ALA A 52 13.32 0.69 -13.26
N SER A 53 14.55 0.28 -12.97
CA SER A 53 15.74 0.74 -13.71
C SER A 53 15.64 0.34 -15.18
N ALA A 54 15.38 -0.93 -15.47
CA ALA A 54 15.30 -1.44 -16.84
C ALA A 54 14.20 -0.75 -17.68
N ILE A 55 13.05 -0.46 -17.09
CA ILE A 55 11.96 0.27 -17.75
C ILE A 55 12.38 1.72 -18.02
N THR A 56 13.00 2.39 -17.05
CA THR A 56 13.47 3.77 -17.22
C THR A 56 14.49 3.87 -18.35
N ASP A 57 15.44 2.94 -18.41
CA ASP A 57 16.46 2.90 -19.47
C ASP A 57 15.82 2.70 -20.86
N LYS A 58 14.88 1.76 -20.98
CA LYS A 58 14.16 1.48 -22.23
C LYS A 58 13.31 2.67 -22.70
N LEU A 59 12.75 3.44 -21.78
CA LEU A 59 11.91 4.60 -22.08
C LEU A 59 12.68 5.93 -22.15
N SER A 60 14.01 5.90 -22.02
CA SER A 60 14.88 7.09 -22.01
C SER A 60 14.70 7.99 -23.24
N ALA A 61 14.53 7.41 -24.43
CA ALA A 61 14.26 8.16 -25.67
C ALA A 61 12.98 9.01 -25.61
N LYS A 62 12.00 8.58 -24.82
CA LYS A 62 10.75 9.30 -24.55
C LYS A 62 10.81 10.17 -23.30
N LYS A 63 11.96 10.23 -22.62
CA LYS A 63 12.09 10.80 -21.27
C LYS A 63 11.13 10.16 -20.25
N GLY A 64 10.74 8.91 -20.49
CA GLY A 64 9.86 8.18 -19.59
C GLY A 64 10.59 7.75 -18.32
N LYS A 65 9.85 7.58 -17.22
CA LYS A 65 10.43 7.21 -15.92
C LYS A 65 9.56 6.21 -15.17
N ALA A 66 10.19 5.19 -14.62
CA ALA A 66 9.55 4.23 -13.74
C ALA A 66 9.94 4.47 -12.29
N TYR A 67 8.96 4.39 -11.40
CA TYR A 67 9.14 4.55 -9.96
C TYR A 67 8.68 3.29 -9.22
N VAL A 68 9.36 2.98 -8.13
CA VAL A 68 8.81 2.13 -7.08
C VAL A 68 8.33 3.03 -5.95
N ALA A 69 7.12 2.83 -5.45
CA ALA A 69 6.59 3.57 -4.31
C ALA A 69 6.41 2.66 -3.10
N SER A 70 7.13 2.93 -2.02
CA SER A 70 6.96 2.24 -0.74
C SER A 70 5.78 2.84 0.01
N LEU A 71 4.75 2.02 0.17
CA LEU A 71 3.48 2.37 0.79
C LEU A 71 3.40 1.81 2.22
N LYS A 72 2.58 2.44 3.06
CA LYS A 72 2.27 2.01 4.43
C LYS A 72 1.37 0.76 4.42
N ALA A 73 1.40 -0.02 5.50
CA ALA A 73 0.47 -1.11 5.77
C ALA A 73 -0.97 -0.60 5.99
N LEU A 74 -1.90 -1.16 5.22
CA LEU A 74 -3.33 -0.87 5.25
C LEU A 74 -4.15 -2.16 5.18
N VAL A 75 -5.42 -2.10 5.56
CA VAL A 75 -6.37 -3.19 5.32
C VAL A 75 -6.74 -3.24 3.85
N THR A 76 -6.40 -4.34 3.19
CA THR A 76 -6.75 -4.68 1.82
C THR A 76 -7.03 -6.18 1.77
N GLN A 77 -7.70 -6.67 0.72
CA GLN A 77 -7.92 -8.11 0.57
C GLN A 77 -6.59 -8.90 0.56
N ALA A 78 -5.56 -8.34 -0.07
CA ALA A 78 -4.23 -8.94 -0.11
C ALA A 78 -3.56 -8.96 1.27
N SER A 79 -3.50 -7.81 1.96
CA SER A 79 -2.81 -7.70 3.24
C SER A 79 -3.51 -8.46 4.38
N SER A 80 -4.84 -8.60 4.34
CA SER A 80 -5.59 -9.38 5.34
C SER A 80 -5.29 -10.87 5.30
N ALA A 81 -4.83 -11.38 4.15
CA ALA A 81 -4.46 -12.79 3.98
C ALA A 81 -3.02 -13.08 4.39
N ILE A 82 -2.19 -12.05 4.62
CA ILE A 82 -0.79 -12.22 4.99
C ILE A 82 -0.72 -12.48 6.51
N PRO A 83 -0.07 -13.56 6.98
CA PRO A 83 0.06 -13.84 8.41
C PRO A 83 0.58 -12.64 9.19
N ILE A 84 0.20 -12.51 10.45
CA ILE A 84 0.56 -11.43 11.41
C ILE A 84 0.05 -10.02 11.08
N MET A 85 -0.26 -9.72 9.81
CA MET A 85 -0.67 -8.38 9.39
C MET A 85 -1.94 -7.86 10.09
N PRO A 86 -2.98 -8.68 10.36
CA PRO A 86 -4.14 -8.20 11.09
C PRO A 86 -3.81 -7.60 12.46
N LEU A 87 -2.93 -8.27 13.23
CA LEU A 87 -2.49 -7.78 14.52
C LEU A 87 -1.61 -6.52 14.40
N TYR A 88 -0.65 -6.55 13.47
CA TYR A 88 0.23 -5.41 13.21
C TYR A 88 -0.55 -4.15 12.82
N ILE A 89 -1.48 -4.29 11.87
CA ILE A 89 -2.29 -3.17 11.39
C ILE A 89 -3.21 -2.67 12.52
N SER A 90 -3.79 -3.55 13.33
CA SER A 90 -4.64 -3.16 14.47
C SER A 90 -3.86 -2.33 15.50
N LEU A 91 -2.62 -2.71 15.81
CA LEU A 91 -1.73 -1.95 16.69
C LEU A 91 -1.30 -0.62 16.05
N LEU A 92 -0.86 -0.67 14.79
CA LEU A 92 -0.42 0.51 14.05
C LEU A 92 -1.54 1.55 13.94
N TYR A 93 -2.77 1.11 13.68
CA TYR A 93 -3.94 1.99 13.59
C TYR A 93 -4.19 2.68 14.92
N ARG A 94 -4.16 1.95 16.03
CA ARG A 94 -4.28 2.55 17.36
C ARG A 94 -3.27 3.68 17.56
N VAL A 95 -1.98 3.35 17.43
CA VAL A 95 -0.89 4.29 17.71
C VAL A 95 -0.98 5.51 16.79
N MET A 96 -1.16 5.30 15.48
CA MET A 96 -1.25 6.41 14.52
C MET A 96 -2.51 7.25 14.67
N LYS A 97 -3.64 6.68 15.14
CA LYS A 97 -4.86 7.44 15.41
C LYS A 97 -4.72 8.31 16.66
N GLU A 98 -4.09 7.79 17.71
CA GLU A 98 -3.77 8.58 18.92
C GLU A 98 -2.89 9.79 18.59
N GLU A 99 -2.00 9.67 17.60
CA GLU A 99 -1.16 10.77 17.11
C GLU A 99 -1.79 11.63 15.99
N GLY A 100 -2.95 11.23 15.46
CA GLY A 100 -3.60 11.93 14.33
C GLY A 100 -2.87 11.79 12.99
N THR A 101 -2.02 10.77 12.82
CA THR A 101 -1.23 10.52 11.61
C THR A 101 -1.76 9.39 10.73
N HIS A 102 -2.81 8.71 11.17
CA HIS A 102 -3.43 7.60 10.46
C HIS A 102 -3.98 8.02 9.08
N GLU A 103 -3.72 7.18 8.08
CA GLU A 103 -4.15 7.34 6.68
C GLU A 103 -4.70 6.02 6.16
N GLY A 104 -5.72 6.08 5.29
CA GLY A 104 -6.24 4.97 4.50
C GLY A 104 -5.64 4.92 3.10
N CYS A 105 -6.24 4.12 2.21
CA CYS A 105 -5.77 3.99 0.82
C CYS A 105 -5.82 5.33 0.08
N ILE A 106 -6.92 6.07 0.23
CA ILE A 106 -7.16 7.27 -0.58
C ILE A 106 -6.24 8.43 -0.16
N GLU A 107 -6.04 8.64 1.13
CA GLU A 107 -5.15 9.68 1.65
C GLU A 107 -3.71 9.41 1.18
N GLN A 108 -3.29 8.16 1.27
CA GLN A 108 -1.93 7.76 0.93
C GLN A 108 -1.66 7.88 -0.58
N ILE A 109 -2.58 7.42 -1.43
CA ILE A 109 -2.42 7.55 -2.89
C ILE A 109 -2.51 9.03 -3.30
N ASN A 110 -3.44 9.81 -2.74
CA ASN A 110 -3.46 11.26 -2.99
C ASN A 110 -2.13 11.92 -2.57
N GLY A 111 -1.54 11.50 -1.45
CA GLY A 111 -0.19 11.89 -1.03
C GLY A 111 0.88 11.52 -2.05
N LEU A 112 0.88 10.28 -2.57
CA LEU A 112 1.84 9.80 -3.57
C LEU A 112 1.82 10.67 -4.83
N PHE A 113 0.64 11.05 -5.31
CA PHE A 113 0.52 11.92 -6.48
C PHE A 113 1.07 13.32 -6.19
N ARG A 114 0.67 13.93 -5.07
CA ARG A 114 1.00 15.33 -4.76
C ARG A 114 2.43 15.54 -4.28
N GLN A 115 2.96 14.59 -3.50
CA GLN A 115 4.24 14.70 -2.81
C GLN A 115 5.32 13.84 -3.48
N GLY A 116 4.93 12.87 -4.31
CA GLY A 116 5.81 11.99 -5.06
C GLY A 116 5.81 12.32 -6.55
N LEU A 117 4.94 11.67 -7.32
CA LEU A 117 4.96 11.64 -8.80
C LEU A 117 4.98 13.02 -9.47
N TYR A 118 4.26 13.99 -8.89
CA TYR A 118 4.12 15.34 -9.43
C TYR A 118 4.70 16.42 -8.50
N SER A 119 5.66 16.05 -7.66
CA SER A 119 6.43 16.99 -6.83
C SER A 119 7.80 17.28 -7.47
N ASP A 120 8.28 18.52 -7.33
CA ASP A 120 9.64 18.90 -7.74
C ASP A 120 10.72 18.36 -6.80
N ALA A 121 10.34 18.03 -5.55
CA ALA A 121 11.24 17.54 -4.51
C ALA A 121 10.60 16.35 -3.76
N PRO A 122 10.40 15.21 -4.44
CA PRO A 122 9.83 14.03 -3.82
C PRO A 122 10.78 13.40 -2.79
N LEU A 123 10.22 12.87 -1.70
CA LEU A 123 11.00 12.10 -0.74
C LEU A 123 11.32 10.73 -1.34
N MET A 124 12.61 10.44 -1.49
CA MET A 124 13.12 9.18 -2.00
C MET A 124 14.11 8.54 -1.03
N ASP A 125 14.23 7.21 -1.08
CA ASP A 125 15.32 6.49 -0.41
C ASP A 125 16.57 6.35 -1.28
N ASP A 126 17.62 5.75 -0.74
CA ASP A 126 18.90 5.52 -1.44
C ASP A 126 18.77 4.62 -2.67
N ALA A 127 17.70 3.82 -2.75
CA ALA A 127 17.38 2.99 -3.91
C ALA A 127 16.51 3.74 -4.94
N GLY A 128 16.18 5.02 -4.71
CA GLY A 128 15.37 5.85 -5.59
C GLY A 128 13.87 5.59 -5.49
N ARG A 129 13.39 4.92 -4.44
CA ARG A 129 11.96 4.64 -4.24
C ARG A 129 11.25 5.84 -3.65
N LEU A 130 10.07 6.16 -4.15
CA LEU A 130 9.17 7.16 -3.55
C LEU A 130 8.69 6.65 -2.19
N ARG A 131 8.75 7.49 -1.14
CA ARG A 131 8.45 7.09 0.24
C ARG A 131 7.14 7.69 0.73
N MET A 132 6.13 6.83 0.91
CA MET A 132 4.82 7.16 1.50
C MET A 132 4.58 6.48 2.85
N ASP A 133 5.55 5.72 3.34
CA ASP A 133 5.51 4.92 4.55
C ASP A 133 6.20 5.60 5.75
N GLY A 134 6.72 6.82 5.58
CA GLY A 134 7.52 7.52 6.60
C GLY A 134 6.82 7.69 7.94
N LYS A 135 5.52 8.00 7.94
CA LYS A 135 4.71 8.12 9.17
C LYS A 135 4.69 6.80 9.96
N GLU A 136 4.43 5.70 9.27
CA GLU A 136 4.46 4.36 9.87
C GLU A 136 5.85 3.99 10.38
N LEU A 137 6.91 4.26 9.61
CA LEU A 137 8.26 3.78 9.92
C LEU A 137 9.06 4.64 10.89
N SER A 138 8.50 5.77 11.31
CA SER A 138 9.06 6.65 12.33
C SER A 138 9.41 5.86 13.61
N GLU A 139 10.51 6.25 14.26
CA GLU A 139 11.06 5.47 15.37
C GLU A 139 10.08 5.34 16.54
N HIS A 140 9.39 6.42 16.89
CA HIS A 140 8.46 6.43 18.02
C HIS A 140 7.19 5.61 17.74
N ILE A 141 6.62 5.67 16.53
CA ILE A 141 5.49 4.81 16.16
C ILE A 141 5.89 3.33 16.23
N GLN A 142 7.04 2.99 15.66
CA GLN A 142 7.52 1.61 15.62
C GLN A 142 7.85 1.08 17.01
N GLN A 143 8.42 1.92 17.87
CA GLN A 143 8.69 1.56 19.26
C GLN A 143 7.37 1.33 20.02
N ALA A 144 6.39 2.22 19.90
CA ALA A 144 5.10 2.07 20.55
C ALA A 144 4.36 0.79 20.10
N VAL A 145 4.39 0.48 18.80
CA VAL A 145 3.82 -0.78 18.27
C VAL A 145 4.56 -1.99 18.83
N LYS A 146 5.89 -1.95 18.92
CA LYS A 146 6.72 -3.04 19.48
C LYS A 146 6.48 -3.26 20.97
N ASP A 147 6.34 -2.19 21.75
CA ASP A 147 6.09 -2.26 23.18
C ASP A 147 4.73 -2.92 23.45
N LEU A 148 3.71 -2.58 22.66
CA LEU A 148 2.38 -3.19 22.76
C LEU A 148 2.35 -4.63 22.22
N TRP A 149 3.15 -4.95 21.20
CA TRP A 149 3.12 -6.25 20.50
C TRP A 149 3.20 -7.45 21.44
N GLY A 150 4.15 -7.44 22.39
CA GLY A 150 4.34 -8.54 23.35
C GLY A 150 3.31 -8.60 24.48
N GLN A 151 2.46 -7.58 24.62
CA GLN A 151 1.45 -7.48 25.68
C GLN A 151 0.07 -7.95 25.21
N VAL A 152 -0.16 -8.06 23.90
CA VAL A 152 -1.47 -8.46 23.37
C VAL A 152 -1.73 -9.94 23.66
N THR A 153 -2.83 -10.19 24.37
CA THR A 153 -3.42 -11.51 24.57
C THR A 153 -4.84 -11.54 23.98
N THR A 154 -5.47 -12.71 23.99
CA THR A 154 -6.88 -12.86 23.59
C THR A 154 -7.80 -11.93 24.39
N ASP A 155 -7.55 -11.76 25.68
CA ASP A 155 -8.42 -10.97 26.58
C ASP A 155 -8.18 -9.46 26.42
N THR A 156 -7.02 -9.06 25.89
CA THR A 156 -6.62 -7.65 25.81
C THR A 156 -6.62 -7.11 24.39
N ILE A 157 -6.94 -7.91 23.36
CA ILE A 157 -6.85 -7.48 21.97
C ILE A 157 -7.71 -6.25 21.67
N ASP A 158 -8.93 -6.20 22.18
CA ASP A 158 -9.87 -5.10 21.94
C ASP A 158 -9.51 -3.81 22.66
N THR A 159 -8.69 -3.89 23.72
CA THR A 159 -8.28 -2.73 24.53
C THR A 159 -6.86 -2.26 24.20
N LEU A 160 -5.98 -3.18 23.81
CA LEU A 160 -4.59 -2.89 23.46
C LEU A 160 -4.40 -2.52 21.99
N THR A 161 -5.34 -2.85 21.12
CA THR A 161 -5.26 -2.58 19.68
C THR A 161 -6.50 -1.83 19.19
N ASP A 162 -6.49 -1.36 17.95
CA ASP A 162 -7.70 -0.90 17.25
C ASP A 162 -8.29 -2.02 16.38
N TYR A 163 -8.53 -3.20 16.97
CA TYR A 163 -9.11 -4.33 16.23
C TYR A 163 -10.51 -4.00 15.67
N LYS A 164 -11.32 -3.24 16.42
CA LYS A 164 -12.62 -2.76 15.93
C LYS A 164 -12.48 -1.90 14.68
N GLY A 165 -11.51 -0.98 14.65
CA GLY A 165 -11.20 -0.18 13.47
C GLY A 165 -10.70 -1.04 12.31
N TYR A 166 -9.78 -1.97 12.56
CA TYR A 166 -9.32 -2.93 11.55
C TYR A 166 -10.49 -3.73 10.94
N HIS A 167 -11.35 -4.30 11.77
CA HIS A 167 -12.49 -5.11 11.33
C HIS A 167 -13.49 -4.29 10.52
N ASN A 168 -13.78 -3.06 10.94
CA ASN A 168 -14.64 -2.15 10.18
C ASN A 168 -14.04 -1.80 8.81
N GLU A 169 -12.73 -1.51 8.74
CA GLU A 169 -12.05 -1.27 7.45
C GLU A 169 -12.09 -2.52 6.56
N PHE A 170 -11.95 -3.72 7.13
CA PHE A 170 -12.08 -4.97 6.38
C PHE A 170 -13.49 -5.13 5.79
N LEU A 171 -14.54 -4.92 6.59
CA LEU A 171 -15.94 -4.98 6.14
C LEU A 171 -16.23 -3.97 5.02
N ARG A 172 -15.66 -2.76 5.12
CA ARG A 172 -15.81 -1.71 4.10
C ARG A 172 -15.26 -2.09 2.74
N LEU A 173 -14.23 -2.95 2.67
CA LEU A 173 -13.72 -3.48 1.40
C LEU A 173 -14.78 -4.28 0.61
N PHE A 174 -15.79 -4.80 1.30
CA PHE A 174 -16.86 -5.61 0.74
C PHE A 174 -18.21 -4.90 0.77
N GLY A 175 -18.23 -3.59 1.03
CA GLY A 175 -19.46 -2.80 1.03
C GLY A 175 -20.25 -2.80 2.35
N PHE A 176 -19.69 -3.32 3.44
CA PHE A 176 -20.37 -3.39 4.74
C PHE A 176 -19.91 -2.28 5.72
N GLY A 177 -20.75 -1.98 6.72
CA GLY A 177 -20.41 -1.05 7.81
C GLY A 177 -20.49 0.45 7.46
N TYR A 178 -21.26 0.82 6.44
CA TYR A 178 -21.53 2.22 6.10
C TYR A 178 -22.84 2.70 6.72
N ASN A 179 -22.78 3.73 7.58
CA ASN A 179 -23.94 4.24 8.32
C ASN A 179 -25.07 4.81 7.45
N HIS A 180 -24.79 5.15 6.19
CA HIS A 180 -25.75 5.74 5.25
C HIS A 180 -26.38 4.70 4.31
N VAL A 181 -26.01 3.43 4.46
CA VAL A 181 -26.54 2.32 3.65
C VAL A 181 -27.61 1.60 4.46
N ASP A 182 -28.77 1.40 3.86
CA ASP A 182 -29.81 0.53 4.40
C ASP A 182 -29.48 -0.92 4.04
N TYR A 183 -29.08 -1.71 5.04
CA TYR A 183 -28.71 -3.13 4.85
C TYR A 183 -29.91 -4.08 4.90
N ASP A 184 -31.11 -3.60 5.27
CA ASP A 184 -32.34 -4.39 5.28
C ASP A 184 -33.11 -4.30 3.95
N ALA A 185 -32.74 -3.33 3.09
CA ALA A 185 -33.34 -3.16 1.77
C ALA A 185 -32.87 -4.24 0.77
N ASP A 186 -33.83 -4.79 0.01
CA ASP A 186 -33.52 -5.67 -1.12
C ASP A 186 -32.69 -4.93 -2.19
N VAL A 187 -31.62 -5.56 -2.65
CA VAL A 187 -30.77 -5.05 -3.73
C VAL A 187 -30.51 -6.13 -4.77
N SER A 188 -30.54 -5.75 -6.05
CA SER A 188 -30.14 -6.65 -7.13
C SER A 188 -28.63 -6.85 -7.12
N PRO A 189 -28.12 -8.10 -7.13
CA PRO A 189 -26.69 -8.36 -7.31
C PRO A 189 -26.23 -8.08 -8.75
N MET A 190 -27.17 -7.93 -9.70
CA MET A 190 -26.87 -7.64 -11.09
C MET A 190 -26.69 -6.14 -11.29
N VAL A 191 -25.44 -5.69 -11.29
CA VAL A 191 -25.05 -4.30 -11.57
C VAL A 191 -24.41 -4.24 -12.97
N PRO A 192 -25.00 -3.53 -13.94
CA PRO A 192 -24.41 -3.41 -15.27
C PRO A 192 -23.19 -2.50 -15.25
N LEU A 193 -22.11 -2.95 -15.89
CA LEU A 193 -20.93 -2.13 -16.16
C LEU A 193 -20.86 -1.84 -17.66
N HIS A 194 -21.03 -0.57 -18.04
CA HIS A 194 -20.95 -0.15 -19.43
C HIS A 194 -19.48 -0.16 -19.89
N ASN A 195 -19.23 -0.49 -21.16
CA ASN A 195 -17.91 -0.47 -21.80
C ASN A 195 -16.87 -1.47 -21.26
N ILE A 196 -17.31 -2.60 -20.70
CA ILE A 196 -16.45 -3.78 -20.52
C ILE A 196 -16.61 -4.65 -21.76
N ALA A 197 -15.51 -4.89 -22.49
CA ALA A 197 -15.48 -5.90 -23.53
C ALA A 197 -15.60 -7.28 -22.87
N GLY A 198 -16.66 -8.01 -23.20
CA GLY A 198 -16.90 -9.39 -22.77
C GLY A 198 -16.07 -10.40 -23.56
#